data_AF-A0A5E6VLI6-F1
#
_entry.id   AF-A0A5E6VLI6-F1
#
_cell.length_a   1.000
_cell.length_b   1.000
_cell.length_c   1.000
_cell.angle_alpha   90.00
_cell.angle_beta   90.00
_cell.angle_gamma   90.00
#
_symmetry.space_group_name_H-M   'P 1'
#
loop_
_entity.id
_entity.type
_entity.pdbx_description
1 polymer ?
#
loop_
_entity_poly.entity_id
_entity_poly.type
_entity_poly.pdbx_seq_one_letter_code
_entity_poly.pdbx_strand_id
1 'polypeptide(L)'
;MDRELELSPVEIQSLRDRWYSTIGQEIIREMISQLREKRFEWVKSLSLLPPTSSTTPYPEILDDLRGLEMSRLDLRNVSLSFFDLSFSKFDHCNLKGISLQGSKLSHSEFKNSNLSNADMLQIMADNSAFIDCKFIKAMMRMGDYRASRFVECSLIGSILYDCNFSKAQFESVELYKAKTDGAIFPNGFNIKNHLRNQPRNDRGFP
;
A
#
# COMPACT_ATOMS: atom_id res chain seq x y z
N MET A 1 21.64 -2.55 10.16
CA MET A 1 22.14 -3.37 9.05
C MET A 1 20.90 -3.77 8.27
N ASP A 2 20.48 -2.90 7.35
CA ASP A 2 19.45 -3.15 6.33
C ASP A 2 19.76 -2.12 5.23
N ARG A 3 20.71 -2.45 4.36
CA ARG A 3 20.74 -1.82 3.04
C ARG A 3 19.74 -2.61 2.23
N GLU A 4 18.47 -2.24 2.30
CA GLU A 4 17.54 -2.67 1.26
C GLU A 4 18.16 -2.26 -0.07
N LEU A 5 18.37 -3.24 -0.93
CA LEU A 5 18.89 -3.02 -2.27
C LEU A 5 17.93 -2.07 -2.98
N GLU A 6 18.33 -0.80 -3.12
CA GLU A 6 17.67 0.12 -4.04
C GLU A 6 17.78 -0.52 -5.43
N LEU A 7 16.68 -1.13 -5.88
CA LEU A 7 16.61 -1.70 -7.22
C LEU A 7 16.82 -0.58 -8.24
N SER A 8 17.63 -0.85 -9.25
CA SER A 8 17.82 0.07 -10.35
C SER A 8 16.50 0.27 -11.12
N PRO A 9 16.33 1.39 -11.84
CA PRO A 9 15.14 1.60 -12.67
C PRO A 9 14.86 0.47 -13.67
N VAL A 10 15.91 -0.19 -14.17
CA VAL A 10 15.80 -1.34 -15.09
C VAL A 10 15.23 -2.57 -14.38
N GLU A 11 15.67 -2.86 -13.16
CA GLU A 11 15.13 -3.96 -12.35
C GLU A 11 13.68 -3.72 -11.96
N ILE A 12 13.33 -2.48 -11.60
CA ILE A 12 11.94 -2.08 -11.31
C ILE A 12 11.08 -2.23 -12.56
N GLN A 13 11.58 -1.84 -13.74
CA GLN A 13 10.86 -2.00 -14.99
C GLN A 13 10.66 -3.49 -15.32
N SER A 14 11.67 -4.33 -15.12
CA SER A 14 11.56 -5.79 -15.31
C SER A 14 10.49 -6.42 -14.39
N LEU A 15 10.39 -5.98 -13.13
CA LEU A 15 9.32 -6.39 -12.20
C LEU A 15 7.93 -6.01 -12.69
N ARG A 16 7.79 -4.88 -13.39
CA ARG A 16 6.50 -4.42 -13.94
C ARG A 16 6.16 -5.15 -15.24
N ASP A 17 7.14 -5.30 -16.14
CA ASP A 17 6.96 -5.91 -17.46
C ASP A 17 6.45 -7.35 -17.40
N ARG A 18 6.85 -8.13 -16.37
CA ARG A 18 6.38 -9.52 -16.21
C ARG A 18 4.85 -9.61 -16.08
N TRP A 19 4.20 -8.59 -15.53
CA TRP A 19 2.74 -8.54 -15.38
C TRP A 19 2.01 -8.23 -16.69
N TYR A 20 2.70 -7.63 -17.68
CA TYR A 20 2.17 -7.39 -19.02
C TYR A 20 2.30 -8.60 -19.96
N SER A 21 3.04 -9.63 -19.56
CA SER A 21 3.10 -10.90 -20.29
C SER A 21 1.74 -11.62 -20.32
N THR A 22 1.55 -12.52 -21.28
CA THR A 22 0.33 -13.34 -21.37
C THR A 22 0.03 -14.07 -20.05
N ILE A 23 1.05 -14.70 -19.46
CA ILE A 23 0.90 -15.42 -18.19
C ILE A 23 0.61 -14.47 -17.02
N GLY A 24 1.25 -13.30 -16.98
CA GLY A 24 0.97 -12.28 -15.96
C GLY A 24 -0.47 -11.80 -16.00
N GLN A 25 -1.01 -11.57 -17.21
CA GLN A 25 -2.42 -11.19 -17.40
C GLN A 25 -3.40 -12.31 -17.04
N GLU A 26 -3.05 -13.56 -17.31
CA GLU A 26 -3.86 -14.73 -16.88
C GLU A 26 -3.91 -14.84 -15.36
N ILE A 27 -2.77 -14.72 -14.69
CA ILE A 27 -2.69 -14.72 -13.22
C ILE A 27 -3.51 -13.57 -12.62
N ILE A 28 -3.42 -12.36 -13.17
CA ILE A 28 -4.21 -11.21 -12.69
C ILE A 28 -5.71 -11.49 -12.80
N ARG A 29 -6.18 -12.06 -13.92
CA ARG A 29 -7.59 -12.42 -14.09
C ARG A 29 -8.03 -13.47 -13.08
N GLU A 30 -7.22 -14.51 -12.90
CA GLU A 30 -7.47 -15.58 -11.94
C GLU A 30 -7.55 -15.04 -10.51
N MET A 31 -6.54 -14.25 -10.12
CA MET A 31 -6.46 -13.57 -8.83
C MET A 31 -7.70 -12.72 -8.57
N ILE A 32 -8.08 -11.82 -9.48
CA ILE A 32 -9.25 -10.94 -9.29
C ILE A 32 -10.54 -11.76 -9.13
N SER A 33 -10.70 -12.84 -9.89
CA SER A 33 -11.87 -13.72 -9.77
C SER A 33 -11.91 -14.43 -8.43
N GLN A 34 -10.77 -14.94 -7.95
CA GLN A 34 -10.68 -15.75 -6.75
C GLN A 34 -10.70 -14.93 -5.46
N LEU A 35 -10.10 -13.73 -5.46
CA LEU A 35 -10.06 -12.85 -4.30
C LEU A 35 -11.45 -12.48 -3.77
N ARG A 36 -12.44 -12.32 -4.66
CA ARG A 36 -13.84 -12.06 -4.27
C ARG A 36 -14.48 -13.23 -3.51
N GLU A 37 -14.01 -14.44 -3.79
CA GLU A 37 -14.47 -15.68 -3.19
C GLU A 37 -13.57 -16.15 -2.04
N LYS A 38 -12.58 -15.32 -1.65
CA LYS A 38 -11.55 -15.66 -0.65
C LYS A 38 -10.77 -16.93 -1.00
N ARG A 39 -10.55 -17.12 -2.29
CA ARG A 39 -9.79 -18.21 -2.90
C ARG A 39 -8.39 -17.74 -3.29
N PHE A 40 -7.41 -18.61 -3.16
CA PHE A 40 -5.98 -18.30 -3.29
C PHE A 40 -5.21 -19.35 -4.11
N GLU A 41 -5.90 -20.18 -4.89
CA GLU A 41 -5.26 -21.18 -5.75
C GLU A 41 -4.34 -20.54 -6.81
N TRP A 42 -4.69 -19.32 -7.26
CA TRP A 42 -3.93 -18.51 -8.21
C TRP A 42 -2.48 -18.26 -7.78
N VAL A 43 -2.18 -18.31 -6.48
CA VAL A 43 -0.83 -18.11 -5.93
C VAL A 43 0.16 -19.14 -6.49
N LYS A 44 -0.29 -20.38 -6.76
CA LYS A 44 0.55 -21.43 -7.36
C LYS A 44 1.06 -21.02 -8.75
N SER A 45 0.24 -20.27 -9.48
CA SER A 45 0.55 -19.77 -10.83
C SER A 45 1.65 -18.70 -10.81
N LEU A 46 2.00 -18.10 -9.66
CA LEU A 46 3.09 -17.11 -9.56
C LEU A 46 4.45 -17.68 -9.97
N SER A 47 4.67 -18.98 -9.76
CA SER A 47 5.86 -19.70 -10.22
C SER A 47 6.05 -19.69 -11.75
N LEU A 48 5.00 -19.37 -12.51
CA LEU A 48 5.00 -19.29 -13.97
C LEU A 48 5.34 -17.89 -14.49
N LEU A 49 5.46 -16.89 -13.61
CA LEU A 49 5.81 -15.54 -14.03
C LEU A 49 7.21 -15.52 -14.67
N PRO A 50 7.42 -14.69 -15.70
CA PRO A 50 8.75 -14.44 -16.24
C PRO A 50 9.71 -14.03 -15.12
N PRO A 51 10.91 -14.65 -15.04
CA PRO A 51 11.88 -14.33 -14.01
C PRO A 51 12.40 -12.91 -14.19
N THR A 52 12.83 -12.31 -13.09
CA THR A 52 13.41 -10.96 -13.07
C THR A 52 14.86 -11.04 -12.61
N SER A 53 15.67 -10.03 -12.97
CA SER A 53 17.07 -9.96 -12.52
C SER A 53 17.20 -9.74 -11.01
N SER A 54 16.14 -9.29 -10.34
CA SER A 54 16.06 -9.15 -8.89
C SER A 54 15.51 -10.41 -8.22
N THR A 55 16.24 -10.93 -7.23
CA THR A 55 15.78 -12.04 -6.39
C THR A 55 14.70 -11.57 -5.41
N THR A 56 13.80 -12.46 -5.02
CA THR A 56 12.85 -12.22 -3.92
C THR A 56 13.63 -12.16 -2.60
N PRO A 57 13.50 -11.09 -1.80
CA PRO A 57 14.25 -11.00 -0.55
C PRO A 57 13.70 -11.95 0.55
N TYR A 58 12.42 -12.34 0.47
CA TYR A 58 11.75 -13.16 1.49
C TYR A 58 10.80 -14.23 0.90
N PRO A 59 11.26 -15.14 0.01
CA PRO A 59 10.40 -16.11 -0.69
C PRO A 59 9.71 -17.12 0.22
N GLU A 60 10.24 -17.34 1.43
CA GLU A 60 9.68 -18.27 2.42
C GLU A 60 8.49 -17.68 3.19
N ILE A 61 8.30 -16.36 3.12
CA ILE A 61 7.37 -15.62 4.00
C ILE A 61 6.31 -14.87 3.20
N LEU A 62 6.71 -14.29 2.06
CA LEU A 62 5.84 -13.44 1.26
C LEU A 62 5.82 -13.95 -0.18
N ASP A 63 4.62 -14.16 -0.71
CA ASP A 63 4.40 -14.44 -2.12
C ASP A 63 4.72 -13.18 -2.96
N ASP A 64 5.42 -13.36 -4.08
CA ASP A 64 5.98 -12.26 -4.87
C ASP A 64 4.93 -11.64 -5.81
N LEU A 65 4.42 -10.47 -5.40
CA LEU A 65 3.58 -9.59 -6.20
C LEU A 65 4.29 -8.29 -6.59
N ARG A 66 5.62 -8.25 -6.53
CA ARG A 66 6.37 -7.01 -6.77
C ARG A 66 6.13 -6.46 -8.16
N GLY A 67 6.04 -5.14 -8.29
CA GLY A 67 5.80 -4.45 -9.56
C GLY A 67 4.41 -4.65 -10.14
N LEU A 68 3.46 -5.24 -9.40
CA LEU A 68 2.10 -5.47 -9.87
C LEU A 68 1.39 -4.13 -10.12
N GLU A 69 0.87 -3.95 -11.34
CA GLU A 69 0.15 -2.73 -11.70
C GLU A 69 -1.35 -3.02 -11.82
N MET A 70 -2.11 -2.50 -10.85
CA MET A 70 -3.57 -2.52 -10.84
C MET A 70 -4.08 -1.10 -10.92
N SER A 71 -4.97 -0.84 -11.87
CA SER A 71 -5.60 0.47 -12.00
C SER A 71 -7.10 0.33 -12.19
N ARG A 72 -7.86 1.22 -11.54
CA ARG A 72 -9.33 1.32 -11.71
C ARG A 72 -10.09 0.04 -11.32
N LEU A 73 -9.52 -0.78 -10.44
CA LEU A 73 -10.16 -2.01 -9.96
C LEU A 73 -10.99 -1.78 -8.71
N ASP A 74 -12.08 -2.53 -8.60
CA ASP A 74 -12.84 -2.68 -7.36
C ASP A 74 -12.34 -3.89 -6.58
N LEU A 75 -11.55 -3.64 -5.53
CA LEU A 75 -10.92 -4.62 -4.65
C LEU A 75 -11.43 -4.44 -3.22
N ARG A 76 -12.72 -4.09 -3.06
CA ARG A 76 -13.32 -3.94 -1.73
C ARG A 76 -13.39 -5.26 -0.99
N ASN A 77 -13.03 -5.23 0.29
CA ASN A 77 -13.13 -6.36 1.23
C ASN A 77 -12.40 -7.66 0.79
N VAL A 78 -11.39 -7.55 -0.08
CA VAL A 78 -10.50 -8.68 -0.42
C VAL A 78 -9.29 -8.70 0.51
N SER A 79 -8.51 -9.78 0.49
CA SER A 79 -7.26 -9.87 1.25
C SER A 79 -6.08 -10.08 0.30
N LEU A 80 -5.09 -9.19 0.43
CA LEU A 80 -3.75 -9.30 -0.11
C LEU A 80 -2.75 -9.24 1.06
N SER A 81 -3.07 -9.93 2.15
CA SER A 81 -2.23 -10.02 3.35
C SER A 81 -1.05 -10.95 3.10
N PHE A 82 0.12 -10.63 3.67
CA PHE A 82 1.36 -11.42 3.56
C PHE A 82 1.88 -11.60 2.12
N PHE A 83 1.66 -10.60 1.26
CA PHE A 83 2.29 -10.54 -0.07
C PHE A 83 3.40 -9.48 -0.09
N ASP A 84 4.42 -9.71 -0.92
CA ASP A 84 5.38 -8.67 -1.28
C ASP A 84 4.84 -7.88 -2.48
N LEU A 85 4.23 -6.74 -2.18
CA LEU A 85 3.69 -5.77 -3.11
C LEU A 85 4.65 -4.60 -3.38
N SER A 86 5.96 -4.75 -3.09
CA SER A 86 6.93 -3.68 -3.33
C SER A 86 6.91 -3.23 -4.80
N PHE A 87 7.11 -1.94 -5.05
CA PHE A 87 7.10 -1.33 -6.40
C PHE A 87 5.78 -1.42 -7.18
N SER A 88 4.69 -1.90 -6.55
CA SER A 88 3.37 -2.04 -7.17
C SER A 88 2.67 -0.69 -7.33
N LYS A 89 1.68 -0.64 -8.23
CA LYS A 89 0.80 0.52 -8.41
C LYS A 89 -0.66 0.15 -8.21
N PHE A 90 -1.38 0.97 -7.47
CA PHE A 90 -2.80 0.80 -7.17
C PHE A 90 -3.56 2.10 -7.44
N ASP A 91 -3.52 2.59 -8.66
CA ASP A 91 -4.08 3.89 -9.01
C ASP A 91 -5.59 3.80 -9.28
N HIS A 92 -6.37 4.76 -8.77
CA HIS A 92 -7.82 4.86 -8.94
C HIS A 92 -8.58 3.60 -8.47
N CYS A 93 -8.02 2.86 -7.52
CA CYS A 93 -8.60 1.62 -7.03
C CYS A 93 -9.56 1.87 -5.86
N ASN A 94 -10.64 1.10 -5.83
CA ASN A 94 -11.50 1.04 -4.65
C ASN A 94 -11.03 -0.11 -3.75
N LEU A 95 -10.24 0.24 -2.74
CA LEU A 95 -9.60 -0.66 -1.77
C LEU A 95 -10.33 -0.63 -0.41
N LYS A 96 -11.59 -0.18 -0.37
CA LYS A 96 -12.32 -0.02 0.89
C LYS A 96 -12.44 -1.37 1.60
N GLY A 97 -11.96 -1.43 2.84
CA GLY A 97 -11.98 -2.67 3.63
C GLY A 97 -10.99 -3.74 3.18
N ILE A 98 -10.04 -3.44 2.29
CA ILE A 98 -8.99 -4.40 1.92
C ILE A 98 -8.18 -4.80 3.16
N SER A 99 -7.76 -6.06 3.24
CA SER A 99 -6.74 -6.49 4.20
C SER A 99 -5.39 -6.60 3.51
N LEU A 100 -4.41 -5.87 4.03
CA LEU A 100 -3.00 -5.83 3.62
C LEU A 100 -2.09 -6.23 4.80
N GLN A 101 -2.62 -6.96 5.78
CA GLN A 101 -1.90 -7.27 7.02
C GLN A 101 -0.55 -7.93 6.72
N GLY A 102 0.51 -7.40 7.34
CA GLY A 102 1.87 -7.96 7.21
C GLY A 102 2.48 -7.86 5.80
N SER A 103 1.81 -7.21 4.85
CA SER A 103 2.30 -7.10 3.48
C SER A 103 3.43 -6.08 3.36
N LYS A 104 4.34 -6.33 2.43
CA LYS A 104 5.39 -5.39 2.06
C LYS A 104 4.90 -4.52 0.91
N LEU A 105 5.00 -3.22 1.06
CA LEU A 105 4.53 -2.16 0.17
C LEU A 105 5.65 -1.14 -0.11
N SER A 106 6.91 -1.50 0.16
CA SER A 106 8.04 -0.58 -0.02
C SER A 106 8.10 -0.08 -1.46
N HIS A 107 8.28 1.23 -1.64
CA HIS A 107 8.28 1.88 -2.96
C HIS A 107 7.00 1.71 -3.80
N SER A 108 5.87 1.30 -3.21
CA SER A 108 4.59 1.23 -3.93
C SER A 108 3.98 2.62 -4.16
N GLU A 109 3.12 2.72 -5.15
CA GLU A 109 2.44 3.96 -5.54
C GLU A 109 0.91 3.76 -5.47
N PHE A 110 0.24 4.70 -4.82
CA PHE A 110 -1.21 4.80 -4.75
C PHE A 110 -1.62 6.21 -5.10
N LYS A 111 -2.40 6.37 -6.18
CA LYS A 111 -2.99 7.65 -6.55
C LYS A 111 -4.50 7.56 -6.65
N ASN A 112 -5.23 8.53 -6.08
CA ASN A 112 -6.69 8.62 -6.21
C ASN A 112 -7.43 7.36 -5.71
N SER A 113 -6.92 6.71 -4.66
CA SER A 113 -7.40 5.40 -4.22
C SER A 113 -8.10 5.46 -2.86
N ASN A 114 -9.10 4.61 -2.69
CA ASN A 114 -9.92 4.57 -1.48
C ASN A 114 -9.54 3.38 -0.59
N LEU A 115 -8.70 3.59 0.42
CA LEU A 115 -8.33 2.66 1.47
C LEU A 115 -9.15 2.83 2.76
N SER A 116 -10.37 3.38 2.68
CA SER A 116 -11.20 3.57 3.86
C SER A 116 -11.53 2.24 4.54
N ASN A 117 -11.40 2.17 5.86
CA ASN A 117 -11.56 0.95 6.67
C ASN A 117 -10.60 -0.19 6.27
N ALA A 118 -9.52 0.08 5.53
CA ALA A 118 -8.51 -0.94 5.24
C ALA A 118 -7.85 -1.45 6.53
N ASP A 119 -7.50 -2.73 6.55
CA ASP A 119 -6.65 -3.33 7.57
C ASP A 119 -5.22 -3.39 7.05
N MET A 120 -4.35 -2.57 7.65
CA MET A 120 -2.96 -2.37 7.29
C MET A 120 -2.07 -2.56 8.53
N LEU A 121 -2.45 -3.49 9.41
CA LEU A 121 -1.66 -3.88 10.57
C LEU A 121 -0.27 -4.42 10.15
N GLN A 122 0.79 -3.87 10.74
CA GLN A 122 2.18 -4.33 10.57
C GLN A 122 2.68 -4.35 9.11
N ILE A 123 2.23 -3.42 8.27
CA ILE A 123 2.77 -3.29 6.92
C ILE A 123 4.17 -2.69 6.90
N MET A 124 4.92 -2.97 5.84
CA MET A 124 6.17 -2.27 5.51
C MET A 124 5.96 -1.41 4.27
N ALA A 125 5.64 -0.13 4.44
CA ALA A 125 5.37 0.83 3.37
C ALA A 125 6.38 1.99 3.38
N ASP A 126 7.64 1.70 3.69
CA ASP A 126 8.71 2.68 3.59
C ASP A 126 8.91 3.10 2.12
N ASN A 127 9.31 4.36 1.92
CA ASN A 127 9.55 4.94 0.59
C ASN A 127 8.36 4.89 -0.39
N SER A 128 7.14 4.58 0.07
CA SER A 128 5.94 4.54 -0.77
C SER A 128 5.36 5.94 -1.02
N ALA A 129 4.49 6.06 -2.02
CA ALA A 129 3.78 7.29 -2.34
C ALA A 129 2.26 7.09 -2.29
N PHE A 130 1.61 7.88 -1.45
CA PHE A 130 0.15 8.00 -1.37
C PHE A 130 -0.25 9.43 -1.76
N ILE A 131 -0.94 9.56 -2.88
CA ILE A 131 -1.37 10.83 -3.46
C ILE A 131 -2.88 10.81 -3.58
N ASP A 132 -3.55 11.78 -2.95
CA ASP A 132 -5.00 11.94 -3.02
C ASP A 132 -5.76 10.66 -2.62
N CYS A 133 -5.30 10.02 -1.55
CA CYS A 133 -5.84 8.76 -1.05
C CYS A 133 -6.71 8.95 0.20
N LYS A 134 -7.75 8.12 0.32
CA LYS A 134 -8.65 8.11 1.48
C LYS A 134 -8.34 6.93 2.40
N PHE A 135 -7.92 7.19 3.63
CA PHE A 135 -7.68 6.23 4.71
C PHE A 135 -8.71 6.38 5.85
N ILE A 136 -9.94 6.77 5.52
CA ILE A 136 -10.96 7.06 6.53
C ILE A 136 -11.19 5.82 7.39
N LYS A 137 -10.96 5.93 8.69
CA LYS A 137 -11.07 4.83 9.67
C LYS A 137 -10.21 3.59 9.33
N ALA A 138 -9.13 3.74 8.56
CA ALA A 138 -8.19 2.65 8.31
C ALA A 138 -7.47 2.24 9.61
N MET A 139 -7.12 0.97 9.72
CA MET A 139 -6.36 0.37 10.82
C MET A 139 -4.91 0.21 10.37
N MET A 140 -4.01 1.09 10.82
CA MET A 140 -2.62 1.17 10.30
C MET A 140 -1.57 0.81 11.39
N ARG A 141 -2.01 0.21 12.49
CA ARG A 141 -1.21 -0.01 13.71
C ARG A 141 0.12 -0.71 13.40
N MET A 142 1.19 -0.29 14.07
CA MET A 142 2.53 -0.86 13.95
C MET A 142 3.10 -0.89 12.52
N GLY A 143 2.55 -0.10 11.61
CA GLY A 143 3.06 0.01 10.24
C GLY A 143 4.33 0.85 10.16
N ASP A 144 5.24 0.44 9.28
CA ASP A 144 6.41 1.22 8.89
C ASP A 144 6.08 2.05 7.66
N TYR A 145 6.22 3.37 7.76
CA TYR A 145 5.97 4.35 6.71
C TYR A 145 7.16 5.30 6.56
N ARG A 146 8.36 4.87 6.95
CA ARG A 146 9.56 5.70 6.89
C ARG A 146 9.79 6.24 5.48
N ALA A 147 10.12 7.53 5.37
CA ALA A 147 10.39 8.19 4.09
C ALA A 147 9.26 8.12 3.03
N SER A 148 8.05 7.69 3.41
CA SER A 148 6.90 7.69 2.51
C SER A 148 6.36 9.11 2.28
N ARG A 149 5.54 9.27 1.25
CA ARG A 149 4.87 10.54 0.91
C ARG A 149 3.36 10.40 1.06
N PHE A 150 2.75 11.33 1.80
CA PHE A 150 1.32 11.51 1.90
C PHE A 150 0.97 12.92 1.41
N VAL A 151 0.41 12.99 0.21
CA VAL A 151 0.02 14.26 -0.44
C VAL A 151 -1.49 14.26 -0.62
N GLU A 152 -2.17 15.29 -0.13
CA GLU A 152 -3.64 15.45 -0.24
C GLU A 152 -4.43 14.25 0.31
N CYS A 153 -3.86 13.52 1.26
CA CYS A 153 -4.49 12.33 1.84
C CYS A 153 -5.40 12.65 3.02
N SER A 154 -6.48 11.90 3.15
CA SER A 154 -7.39 11.99 4.29
C SER A 154 -7.28 10.76 5.17
N LEU A 155 -6.78 10.93 6.40
CA LEU A 155 -6.58 9.88 7.41
C LEU A 155 -7.58 10.04 8.58
N ILE A 156 -8.75 10.63 8.32
CA ILE A 156 -9.75 10.96 9.35
C ILE A 156 -10.17 9.70 10.11
N GLY A 157 -10.09 9.75 11.43
CA GLY A 157 -10.50 8.66 12.31
C GLY A 157 -9.69 7.36 12.18
N SER A 158 -8.57 7.39 11.45
CA SER A 158 -7.67 6.23 11.34
C SER A 158 -7.00 5.90 12.67
N ILE A 159 -6.53 4.66 12.80
CA ILE A 159 -5.76 4.20 13.96
C ILE A 159 -4.30 4.02 13.55
N LEU A 160 -3.44 4.91 14.04
CA LEU A 160 -2.02 5.03 13.71
C LEU A 160 -1.11 4.61 14.88
N TYR A 161 -1.59 3.73 15.76
CA TYR A 161 -0.82 3.37 16.96
C TYR A 161 0.51 2.73 16.62
N ASP A 162 1.57 3.17 17.30
CA ASP A 162 2.93 2.64 17.16
C ASP A 162 3.46 2.64 15.71
N CYS A 163 2.90 3.48 14.82
CA CYS A 163 3.41 3.65 13.47
C CYS A 163 4.72 4.40 13.44
N ASN A 164 5.58 4.07 12.47
CA ASN A 164 6.80 4.83 12.20
C ASN A 164 6.68 5.67 10.93
N PHE A 165 6.40 6.96 11.08
CA PHE A 165 6.42 7.93 9.98
C PHE A 165 7.72 8.77 9.94
N SER A 166 8.81 8.30 10.56
CA SER A 166 10.05 9.10 10.57
C SER A 166 10.54 9.36 9.14
N LYS A 167 10.91 10.61 8.85
CA LYS A 167 11.28 11.11 7.51
C LYS A 167 10.15 11.10 6.46
N ALA A 168 8.93 10.71 6.80
CA ALA A 168 7.81 10.82 5.88
C ALA A 168 7.53 12.29 5.53
N GLN A 169 6.95 12.52 4.36
CA GLN A 169 6.50 13.84 3.91
C GLN A 169 4.99 13.91 3.98
N PHE A 170 4.47 14.91 4.69
CA PHE A 170 3.03 15.16 4.79
C PHE A 170 2.73 16.52 4.17
N GLU A 171 1.92 16.52 3.11
CA GLU A 171 1.47 17.72 2.42
C GLU A 171 -0.05 17.70 2.30
N SER A 172 -0.73 18.76 2.78
CA SER A 172 -2.19 18.88 2.70
C SER A 172 -2.97 17.67 3.26
N VAL A 173 -2.50 17.08 4.37
CA VAL A 173 -3.13 15.91 4.99
C VAL A 173 -4.15 16.26 6.08
N GLU A 174 -5.18 15.41 6.17
CA GLU A 174 -6.22 15.50 7.20
C GLU A 174 -6.08 14.36 8.22
N LEU A 175 -5.98 14.69 9.50
CA LEU A 175 -5.86 13.71 10.59
C LEU A 175 -6.94 13.90 11.65
N TYR A 176 -8.06 14.55 11.30
CA TYR A 176 -9.15 14.81 12.25
C TYR A 176 -9.58 13.51 12.95
N LYS A 177 -9.58 13.50 14.29
CA LYS A 177 -9.90 12.32 15.12
C LYS A 177 -9.03 11.07 14.88
N ALA A 178 -7.91 11.16 14.16
CA ALA A 178 -6.97 10.05 14.06
C ALA A 178 -6.38 9.77 15.45
N LYS A 179 -6.09 8.49 15.73
CA LYS A 179 -5.50 8.06 17.00
C LYS A 179 -4.04 7.72 16.79
N THR A 180 -3.14 8.40 17.50
CA THR A 180 -1.70 8.39 17.17
C THR A 180 -0.80 8.06 18.36
N ASP A 181 -1.35 7.42 19.40
CA ASP A 181 -0.56 7.00 20.57
C ASP A 181 0.61 6.10 20.13
N GLY A 182 1.83 6.41 20.58
CA GLY A 182 3.05 5.69 20.19
C GLY A 182 3.57 5.97 18.78
N ALA A 183 2.83 6.72 17.94
CA ALA A 183 3.27 7.03 16.58
C ALA A 183 4.46 8.00 16.57
N ILE A 184 5.44 7.72 15.70
CA ILE A 184 6.60 8.58 15.47
C ILE A 184 6.35 9.41 14.22
N PHE A 185 6.37 10.74 14.33
CA PHE A 185 6.22 11.66 13.20
C PHE A 185 7.55 12.33 12.80
N PRO A 186 7.65 12.87 11.56
CA PRO A 186 8.81 13.64 11.13
C PRO A 186 9.05 14.87 12.02
N ASN A 187 10.32 15.27 12.14
CA ASN A 187 10.69 16.49 12.84
C ASN A 187 9.97 17.71 12.25
N GLY A 188 9.43 18.58 13.10
CA GLY A 188 8.71 19.78 12.69
C GLY A 188 7.24 19.54 12.29
N PHE A 189 6.77 18.28 12.22
CA PHE A 189 5.38 17.99 11.93
C PHE A 189 4.48 18.28 13.15
N ASN A 190 3.59 19.27 13.03
CA ASN A 190 2.70 19.69 14.13
C ASN A 190 1.43 18.82 14.20
N ILE A 191 1.57 17.58 14.69
CA ILE A 191 0.46 16.62 14.82
C ILE A 191 -0.74 17.19 15.59
N LYS A 192 -0.52 17.97 16.66
CA LYS A 192 -1.60 18.53 17.49
C LYS A 192 -2.54 19.44 16.71
N ASN A 193 -2.02 20.20 15.76
CA ASN A 193 -2.84 21.05 14.88
C ASN A 193 -3.67 20.20 13.91
N HIS A 194 -3.07 19.19 13.28
CA HIS A 194 -3.77 18.34 12.31
C HIS A 194 -4.91 17.51 12.94
N LEU A 195 -4.79 17.12 14.22
CA LEU A 195 -5.82 16.35 14.92
C LEU A 195 -7.12 17.15 15.20
N ARG A 196 -7.01 18.48 15.28
CA ARG A 196 -8.12 19.36 15.69
C ARG A 196 -8.86 20.02 14.52
N ASN A 197 -8.18 20.18 13.38
CA ASN A 197 -8.75 20.82 12.21
C ASN A 197 -9.90 19.98 11.65
N GLN A 198 -11.07 20.60 11.45
CA GLN A 198 -12.19 19.92 10.79
C GLN A 198 -11.81 19.57 9.35
N PRO A 199 -12.38 18.49 8.79
CA PRO A 199 -12.17 18.11 7.39
C PRO A 199 -12.51 19.27 6.45
N ARG A 200 -11.76 19.42 5.37
CA ARG A 200 -12.21 20.27 4.26
C ARG A 200 -13.46 19.58 3.69
N ASN A 201 -14.52 20.36 3.42
CA ASN A 201 -15.80 19.82 2.92
C ASN A 201 -15.57 18.76 1.83
N ASP A 202 -16.23 17.62 2.00
CA ASP A 202 -16.00 16.37 1.27
C ASP A 202 -15.94 16.64 -0.24
N ARG A 203 -14.74 16.55 -0.82
CA ARG A 203 -14.61 16.40 -2.28
C ARG A 203 -15.01 14.97 -2.58
N GLY A 204 -16.30 14.78 -2.84
CA GLY A 204 -16.76 13.58 -3.52
C GLY A 204 -15.95 13.43 -4.80
N PHE A 205 -15.24 12.30 -4.96
CA PHE A 205 -14.81 11.92 -6.28
C PHE A 205 -16.05 11.49 -7.07
N PRO A 206 -16.11 11.79 -8.38
CA PRO A 206 -17.20 11.32 -9.24
C PRO A 206 -17.37 9.81 -9.20
#